data_AF-A0A8H5HYB4-F1
#
_entry.id   AF-A0A8H5HYB4-F1
#
_cell.length_a   1.000
_cell.length_b   1.000
_cell.length_c   1.000
_cell.angle_alpha   90.00
_cell.angle_beta   90.00
_cell.angle_gamma   90.00
#
_symmetry.space_group_name_H-M   'P 1'
#
loop_
_entity.id
_entity.type
_entity.pdbx_description
1 polymer ?
#
loop_
_entity_poly.entity_id
_entity_poly.type
_entity_poly.pdbx_seq_one_letter_code
_entity_poly.pdbx_strand_id
1 'polypeptide(L)'
;MSSSKLSVSSVRGSIKELLAASQEKKRNFVETIELQIGLKNYDPQRDKRFSGTVKLPHVPRPRMSICILADAADIDRAKQIELEYMSVDDLKKLNKNKKLVKKLAKKYDAFLSSETLIKQIPRLLGPGLSKAGKFPTPVSHSEDLTIKLVDVRSTIKFQLKKVLCLGVAVGHVDMSDDQVLGNVMLSINFLVSLLKKNWQNVKSLHIKTTMGKPFFCLYLMPHVVSMTLWSESGGSWASLVPHLPTSMEVRFDSKGNILNARLLATHDDSPMYLTKTNFAFTGRDITLLQDMNPAAGSGNVTTVGAIHWRDKIITVQGHRRKIADLKAKKGKFLSKERHWRWAEGRREYAVQYNTNDEWVAMTTDSSGKSELAARFKVPYRPHLLTKSDPPLLTLTKTALLDDEIFLLLVLIYSEAKRQDDTNSSVGHGSEGW
;
A
#
# COMPACT_ATOMS: atom_id res chain seq x y z
N MET A 1 6.08 -24.25 2.71
CA MET A 1 6.92 -23.04 2.82
C MET A 1 6.07 -21.83 2.44
N SER A 2 5.80 -20.95 3.39
CA SER A 2 4.92 -19.79 3.20
C SER A 2 5.61 -18.79 2.26
N SER A 3 5.07 -18.65 1.04
CA SER A 3 5.56 -17.68 0.05
C SER A 3 5.46 -16.26 0.62
N SER A 4 6.61 -15.61 0.78
CA SER A 4 6.69 -14.21 1.17
C SER A 4 6.02 -13.36 0.09
N LYS A 5 4.92 -12.67 0.42
CA LYS A 5 4.20 -11.78 -0.51
C LYS A 5 5.00 -10.54 -0.92
N LEU A 6 6.19 -10.35 -0.35
CA LEU A 6 7.08 -9.23 -0.65
C LEU A 6 8.06 -9.60 -1.74
N SER A 7 8.07 -8.79 -2.80
CA SER A 7 9.11 -8.87 -3.81
C SER A 7 10.43 -8.35 -3.26
N VAL A 8 11.46 -9.20 -3.24
CA VAL A 8 12.82 -8.84 -2.82
C VAL A 8 13.36 -7.64 -3.61
N SER A 9 13.07 -7.57 -4.91
CA SER A 9 13.52 -6.47 -5.77
C SER A 9 12.89 -5.14 -5.39
N SER A 10 11.61 -5.14 -5.02
CA SER A 10 10.92 -3.93 -4.57
C SER A 10 11.49 -3.41 -3.24
N VAL A 11 11.72 -4.31 -2.27
CA VAL A 11 12.33 -3.93 -0.98
C VAL A 11 13.72 -3.35 -1.18
N ARG A 12 14.54 -3.99 -2.04
CA ARG A 12 15.89 -3.51 -2.38
C ARG A 12 15.86 -2.14 -3.05
N GLY A 13 14.92 -1.90 -3.98
CA GLY A 13 14.72 -0.60 -4.60
C GLY A 13 14.41 0.50 -3.58
N SER A 14 13.46 0.24 -2.67
CA SER A 14 13.12 1.19 -1.59
C SER A 14 14.28 1.47 -0.63
N ILE A 15 15.13 0.47 -0.34
CA ILE A 15 16.32 0.66 0.50
C ILE A 15 17.35 1.54 -0.22
N LYS A 16 17.58 1.32 -1.52
CA LYS A 16 18.50 2.14 -2.33
C LYS A 16 18.06 3.60 -2.39
N GLU A 17 16.80 3.85 -2.68
CA GLU A 17 16.23 5.20 -2.67
C GLU A 17 16.35 5.87 -1.29
N LEU A 18 16.10 5.10 -0.22
CA LEU A 18 16.22 5.58 1.15
C LEU A 18 17.66 5.97 1.51
N LEU A 19 18.64 5.14 1.16
CA LEU A 19 20.06 5.43 1.39
C LEU A 19 20.51 6.62 0.54
N ALA A 20 20.10 6.69 -0.73
CA ALA A 20 20.39 7.83 -1.61
C ALA A 20 19.82 9.15 -1.05
N ALA A 21 18.57 9.15 -0.58
CA ALA A 21 17.93 10.32 0.01
C ALA A 21 18.59 10.77 1.32
N SER A 22 19.14 9.84 2.09
CA SER A 22 19.91 10.16 3.31
C SER A 22 21.28 10.78 2.95
N GLN A 23 21.93 10.31 1.88
CA GLN A 23 23.19 10.90 1.40
C GLN A 23 22.99 12.31 0.83
N GLU A 24 21.90 12.57 0.11
CA GLU A 24 21.57 13.89 -0.44
C GLU A 24 21.46 14.97 0.66
N LYS A 25 20.88 14.60 1.81
CA LYS A 25 20.76 15.47 3.00
C LYS A 25 21.53 14.90 4.18
N LYS A 26 22.85 14.77 4.01
CA LYS A 26 23.74 14.25 5.04
C LYS A 26 23.58 15.01 6.36
N ARG A 27 23.43 14.26 7.45
CA ARG A 27 23.28 14.78 8.81
C ARG A 27 24.57 14.53 9.61
N ASN A 28 24.75 15.29 10.70
CA ASN A 28 25.93 15.18 11.57
C ASN A 28 25.91 13.93 12.48
N PHE A 29 24.95 13.03 12.30
CA PHE A 29 24.85 11.77 13.03
C PHE A 29 24.38 10.64 12.11
N VAL A 30 24.75 9.41 12.45
CA VAL A 30 24.34 8.21 11.73
C VAL A 30 22.87 7.92 12.00
N GLU A 31 22.02 8.00 10.97
CA GLU A 31 20.60 7.76 11.11
C GLU A 31 20.30 6.27 11.28
N THR A 32 19.27 5.96 12.09
CA THR A 32 18.70 4.62 12.17
C THR A 32 17.61 4.45 11.13
N ILE A 33 17.61 3.30 10.45
CA ILE A 33 16.56 2.83 9.55
C ILE A 33 15.51 2.09 10.39
N GLU A 34 14.28 2.58 10.34
CA GLU A 34 13.13 2.06 11.07
C GLU A 34 12.12 1.44 10.10
N LEU A 35 11.63 0.26 10.45
CA LEU A 35 10.47 -0.38 9.84
C LEU A 35 9.23 -0.03 10.67
N GLN A 36 8.30 0.68 10.05
CA GLN A 36 6.98 0.96 10.59
C GLN A 36 5.96 0.00 10.01
N ILE A 37 5.19 -0.63 10.88
CA ILE A 37 4.13 -1.58 10.50
C ILE A 37 2.78 -1.03 10.96
N GLY A 38 1.82 -0.97 10.05
CA GLY A 38 0.42 -0.77 10.37
C GLY A 38 -0.32 -2.10 10.36
N LEU A 39 -0.94 -2.47 11.48
CA LEU A 39 -1.84 -3.63 11.55
C LEU A 39 -3.28 -3.20 11.22
N LYS A 40 -4.06 -4.10 10.60
CA LYS A 40 -5.51 -3.98 10.39
C LYS A 40 -6.25 -5.13 11.03
N ASN A 41 -7.55 -4.92 11.26
CA ASN A 41 -8.48 -5.97 11.73
C ASN A 41 -7.98 -6.69 12.99
N TYR A 42 -7.33 -5.93 13.88
CA TYR A 42 -6.77 -6.43 15.12
C TYR A 42 -7.33 -5.59 16.26
N ASP A 43 -7.95 -6.22 17.25
CA ASP A 43 -8.49 -5.54 18.41
C ASP A 43 -7.58 -5.80 19.63
N PRO A 44 -6.85 -4.78 20.16
CA PRO A 44 -5.94 -4.96 21.29
C PRO A 44 -6.60 -5.38 22.62
N GLN A 45 -7.94 -5.38 22.69
CA GLN A 45 -8.72 -5.83 23.84
C GLN A 45 -9.20 -7.28 23.68
N ARG A 46 -9.66 -7.66 22.48
CA ARG A 46 -10.19 -9.00 22.21
C ARG A 46 -9.11 -10.00 21.77
N ASP A 47 -8.10 -9.52 21.05
CA ASP A 47 -7.02 -10.37 20.54
C ASP A 47 -5.83 -10.49 21.50
N LYS A 48 -5.21 -11.66 21.46
CA LYS A 48 -4.02 -11.98 22.27
C LYS A 48 -2.84 -11.13 21.83
N ARG A 49 -2.46 -10.15 22.66
CA ARG A 49 -1.25 -9.34 22.46
C ARG A 49 -0.04 -10.25 22.31
N PHE A 50 0.67 -10.10 21.20
CA PHE A 50 1.91 -10.82 20.95
C PHE A 50 3.11 -10.00 21.43
N SER A 51 4.11 -10.71 21.91
CA SER A 51 5.44 -10.20 22.20
C SER A 51 6.43 -11.25 21.69
N GLY A 52 7.26 -10.87 20.73
CA GLY A 52 8.28 -11.74 20.16
C GLY A 52 9.60 -11.00 20.04
N THR A 53 10.70 -11.72 20.22
CA THR A 53 12.05 -11.22 20.03
C THR A 53 12.72 -11.99 18.91
N VAL A 54 13.41 -11.29 18.02
CA VAL A 54 14.22 -11.92 16.96
C VAL A 54 15.61 -11.30 16.95
N LYS A 55 16.62 -12.14 16.82
CA LYS A 55 18.01 -11.75 16.65
C LYS A 55 18.26 -11.46 15.18
N LEU A 56 18.70 -10.23 14.88
CA LEU A 56 19.10 -9.86 13.53
C LEU A 56 20.55 -10.29 13.25
N PRO A 57 20.89 -10.67 12.00
CA PRO A 57 22.27 -11.00 11.62
C PRO A 57 23.23 -9.82 11.79
N HIS A 58 22.75 -8.60 11.57
CA HIS A 58 23.56 -7.39 11.67
C HIS A 58 22.98 -6.41 12.69
N VAL A 59 23.87 -5.73 13.43
CA VAL A 59 23.49 -4.83 14.52
C VAL A 59 22.81 -3.56 13.99
N PRO A 60 21.52 -3.32 14.31
CA PRO A 60 20.80 -2.15 13.81
C PRO A 60 21.20 -0.85 14.54
N ARG A 61 21.53 -0.90 15.83
CA ARG A 61 21.86 0.27 16.65
C ARG A 61 23.21 0.09 17.37
N PRO A 62 24.33 0.54 16.78
CA PRO A 62 25.65 0.36 17.39
C PRO A 62 25.83 1.16 18.69
N ARG A 63 25.17 2.32 18.84
CA ARG A 63 25.29 3.21 20.01
C ARG A 63 24.30 2.91 21.15
N MET A 64 23.71 1.71 21.18
CA MET A 64 22.75 1.33 22.22
C MET A 64 23.43 1.26 23.60
N SER A 65 22.90 1.98 24.59
CA SER A 65 23.45 1.98 25.95
C SER A 65 22.94 0.78 26.74
N ILE A 66 23.87 -0.04 27.23
CA ILE A 66 23.58 -1.27 27.98
C ILE A 66 24.24 -1.14 29.35
N CYS A 67 23.47 -1.41 30.39
CA CYS A 67 23.95 -1.42 31.78
C CYS A 67 23.87 -2.83 32.34
N ILE A 68 24.95 -3.29 32.98
CA ILE A 68 24.97 -4.59 33.67
C ILE A 68 24.70 -4.41 35.16
N LEU A 69 23.77 -5.21 35.68
CA LEU A 69 23.51 -5.38 37.11
C LEU A 69 24.33 -6.60 37.54
N ALA A 70 25.47 -6.34 38.17
CA ALA A 70 26.53 -7.32 38.34
C ALA A 70 26.87 -7.56 39.81
N ASP A 71 27.29 -8.79 40.09
CA ASP A 71 28.03 -9.19 41.29
C ASP A 71 29.54 -8.92 41.13
N ALA A 72 30.33 -9.17 42.17
CA ALA A 72 31.73 -8.74 42.22
C ALA A 72 32.57 -9.29 41.04
N ALA A 73 32.35 -10.55 40.66
CA ALA A 73 33.05 -11.18 39.54
C ALA A 73 32.70 -10.53 38.20
N ASP A 74 31.42 -10.24 37.96
CA ASP A 74 30.96 -9.65 36.69
C ASP A 74 31.27 -8.16 36.60
N ILE A 75 31.43 -7.47 37.72
CA ILE A 75 31.92 -6.08 37.77
C ILE A 75 33.34 -6.01 37.19
N ASP A 76 34.21 -6.94 37.54
CA ASP A 76 35.59 -6.92 37.04
C ASP A 76 35.67 -7.26 35.54
N ARG A 77 34.82 -8.19 35.07
CA ARG A 77 34.64 -8.44 33.62
C ARG A 77 34.09 -7.22 32.88
N ALA A 78 33.12 -6.53 33.48
CA ALA A 78 32.51 -5.33 32.90
C ALA A 78 33.50 -4.16 32.79
N LYS A 79 34.38 -3.98 33.79
CA LYS A 79 35.45 -2.98 33.76
C LYS A 79 36.44 -3.21 32.63
N GLN A 80 36.80 -4.47 32.35
CA GLN A 80 37.70 -4.83 31.24
C GLN A 80 37.12 -4.44 29.87
N ILE A 81 35.80 -4.46 29.73
CA ILE A 81 35.07 -4.15 28.48
C ILE A 81 34.57 -2.69 28.48
N GLU A 82 34.89 -1.91 29.52
CA GLU A 82 34.40 -0.53 29.72
C GLU A 82 32.86 -0.40 29.68
N LEU A 83 32.15 -1.44 30.15
CA LEU A 83 30.70 -1.42 30.25
C LEU A 83 30.24 -0.71 31.52
N GLU A 84 29.14 0.06 31.45
CA GLU A 84 28.56 0.67 32.64
C GLU A 84 27.89 -0.39 33.52
N TYR A 85 28.34 -0.49 34.77
CA TYR A 85 27.90 -1.50 35.74
C TYR A 85 27.23 -0.87 36.96
N MET A 86 26.40 -1.66 37.64
CA MET A 86 25.85 -1.33 38.95
C MET A 86 26.00 -2.49 39.91
N SER A 87 26.47 -2.17 41.12
CA SER A 87 26.64 -3.14 42.20
C SER A 87 25.32 -3.37 42.94
N VAL A 88 25.23 -4.50 43.66
CA VAL A 88 24.08 -4.84 44.51
C VAL A 88 23.73 -3.74 45.51
N ASP A 89 24.74 -3.05 46.05
CA ASP A 89 24.53 -1.99 47.04
C ASP A 89 23.96 -0.72 46.40
N ASP A 90 24.29 -0.44 45.14
CA ASP A 90 23.68 0.66 44.40
C ASP A 90 22.22 0.34 44.02
N LEU A 91 21.89 -0.92 43.75
CA LEU A 91 20.49 -1.35 43.61
C LEU A 91 19.71 -1.20 44.92
N LYS A 92 20.32 -1.47 46.08
CA LYS A 92 19.67 -1.27 47.39
C LYS A 92 19.38 0.21 47.67
N LYS A 93 20.28 1.13 47.29
CA LYS A 93 20.04 2.59 47.40
C LYS A 93 18.86 3.07 46.55
N LEU A 94 18.58 2.37 45.45
CA LEU A 94 17.45 2.63 44.56
C LEU A 94 16.13 2.00 45.03
N ASN A 95 16.18 1.18 46.08
CA ASN A 95 15.01 0.50 46.62
C ASN A 95 13.98 1.53 47.14
N LYS A 96 12.70 1.25 46.90
CA LYS A 96 11.53 2.10 47.25
C LYS A 96 11.44 3.46 46.53
N ASN A 97 12.50 3.95 45.88
CA ASN A 97 12.50 5.23 45.17
C ASN A 97 12.08 5.11 43.70
N LYS A 98 10.76 5.10 43.46
CA LYS A 98 10.16 5.00 42.11
C LYS A 98 10.64 6.06 41.11
N LYS A 99 11.01 7.26 41.57
CA LYS A 99 11.51 8.35 40.71
C LYS A 99 12.91 8.05 40.15
N LEU A 100 13.82 7.55 40.99
CA LEU A 100 15.19 7.21 40.58
C LEU A 100 15.20 5.99 39.66
N VAL A 101 14.39 4.96 39.95
CA VAL A 101 14.24 3.79 39.07
C VAL A 101 13.71 4.19 37.70
N LYS A 102 12.76 5.13 37.63
CA LYS A 102 12.28 5.67 36.34
C LYS A 102 13.36 6.47 35.59
N LYS A 103 14.24 7.20 36.30
CA LYS A 103 15.35 7.93 35.70
C LYS A 103 16.38 6.97 35.11
N LEU A 104 16.72 5.92 35.84
CA LEU A 104 17.61 4.84 35.39
C LEU A 104 17.05 4.10 34.16
N ALA A 105 15.76 3.74 34.18
CA ALA A 105 15.10 3.09 33.05
C ALA A 105 15.05 3.95 31.77
N LYS A 106 15.18 5.28 31.89
CA LYS A 106 15.29 6.20 30.74
C LYS A 106 16.73 6.38 30.26
N LYS A 107 17.74 6.22 31.14
CA LYS A 107 19.16 6.39 30.80
C LYS A 107 19.68 5.25 29.91
N TYR A 108 19.26 4.02 30.18
CA TYR A 108 19.71 2.82 29.46
C TYR A 108 18.63 2.22 28.59
N ASP A 109 19.00 1.69 27.43
CA ASP A 109 18.09 1.03 26.51
C ASP A 109 17.82 -0.43 26.90
N ALA A 110 18.85 -1.16 27.32
CA ALA A 110 18.75 -2.53 27.81
C ALA A 110 19.57 -2.76 29.08
N PHE A 111 19.18 -3.80 29.82
CA PHE A 111 19.86 -4.25 31.02
C PHE A 111 20.31 -5.70 30.88
N LEU A 112 21.51 -5.98 31.37
CA LEU A 112 22.02 -7.31 31.61
C LEU A 112 22.04 -7.56 33.12
N SER A 113 21.89 -8.80 33.54
CA SER A 113 21.98 -9.18 34.95
C SER A 113 22.76 -10.45 35.11
N SER A 114 23.60 -10.54 36.13
CA SER A 114 24.13 -11.82 36.61
C SER A 114 22.96 -12.72 37.02
N GLU A 115 23.11 -14.03 36.78
CA GLU A 115 22.06 -15.03 37.07
C GLU A 115 21.68 -15.07 38.55
N THR A 116 22.63 -14.76 39.44
CA THR A 116 22.44 -14.66 40.89
C THR A 116 21.47 -13.52 41.28
N LEU A 117 21.49 -12.41 40.54
CA LEU A 117 20.76 -11.18 40.88
C LEU A 117 19.36 -11.12 40.26
N ILE A 118 19.10 -11.86 39.18
CA ILE A 118 17.85 -11.72 38.41
C ILE A 118 16.59 -11.96 39.25
N LYS A 119 16.66 -12.88 40.23
CA LYS A 119 15.55 -13.21 41.14
C LYS A 119 15.26 -12.08 42.15
N GLN A 120 16.27 -11.28 42.48
CA GLN A 120 16.15 -10.19 43.46
C GLN A 120 15.64 -8.89 42.82
N ILE A 121 15.81 -8.72 41.51
CA ILE A 121 15.49 -7.49 40.78
C ILE A 121 14.02 -7.04 40.93
N PRO A 122 13.00 -7.92 40.80
CA PRO A 122 11.61 -7.51 41.01
C PRO A 122 11.34 -6.99 42.42
N ARG A 123 12.05 -7.52 43.44
CA ARG A 123 11.93 -7.08 44.84
C ARG A 123 12.64 -5.76 45.10
N LEU A 124 13.82 -5.55 44.51
CA LEU A 124 14.66 -4.38 44.75
C LEU A 124 14.21 -3.15 43.93
N LEU A 125 13.93 -3.33 42.64
CA LEU A 125 13.57 -2.24 41.73
C LEU A 125 12.06 -2.10 41.53
N GLY A 126 11.29 -3.04 42.07
CA GLY A 126 9.84 -3.07 41.93
C GLY A 126 9.39 -3.28 40.47
N PRO A 127 8.12 -3.01 40.16
CA PRO A 127 7.59 -3.16 38.81
C PRO A 127 8.09 -2.09 37.81
N GLY A 128 8.99 -1.19 38.22
CA GLY A 128 9.43 -0.04 37.42
C GLY A 128 10.06 -0.43 36.08
N LEU A 129 11.04 -1.36 36.11
CA LEU A 129 11.71 -1.86 34.90
C LEU A 129 10.80 -2.75 34.05
N SER A 130 9.99 -3.59 34.69
CA SER A 130 9.03 -4.46 33.99
C SER A 130 7.97 -3.65 33.24
N LYS A 131 7.43 -2.60 33.87
CA LYS A 131 6.49 -1.67 33.23
C LYS A 131 7.12 -0.88 32.08
N ALA A 132 8.43 -0.61 32.15
CA ALA A 132 9.16 -0.02 31.03
C ALA A 132 9.46 -1.01 29.89
N GLY A 133 9.23 -2.31 30.11
CA GLY A 133 9.49 -3.37 29.13
C GLY A 133 10.98 -3.72 28.96
N LYS A 134 11.84 -3.22 29.88
CA LYS A 134 13.30 -3.38 29.88
C LYS A 134 13.74 -4.35 30.97
N PHE A 135 13.13 -5.54 30.99
CA PHE A 135 13.52 -6.55 31.97
C PHE A 135 14.92 -7.08 31.62
N PRO A 136 15.83 -7.23 32.60
CA PRO A 136 17.21 -7.62 32.31
C PRO A 136 17.33 -9.02 31.71
N THR A 137 18.27 -9.20 30.79
CA THR A 137 18.62 -10.52 30.26
C THR A 137 19.68 -11.16 31.16
N PRO A 138 19.48 -12.43 31.60
CA PRO A 138 20.48 -13.11 32.43
C PRO A 138 21.75 -13.39 31.64
N VAL A 139 22.88 -13.27 32.32
CA VAL A 139 24.22 -13.64 31.85
C VAL A 139 24.81 -14.62 32.84
N SER A 140 25.36 -15.73 32.33
CA SER A 140 26.09 -16.70 33.14
C SER A 140 27.56 -16.31 33.25
N HIS A 141 28.24 -16.77 34.30
CA HIS A 141 29.67 -16.50 34.48
C HIS A 141 30.56 -17.25 33.47
N SER A 142 30.05 -18.30 32.84
CA SER A 142 30.73 -19.06 31.79
C SER A 142 30.66 -18.43 30.41
N GLU A 143 29.71 -17.52 30.17
CA GLU A 143 29.52 -16.86 28.87
C GLU A 143 30.39 -15.61 28.76
N ASP A 144 30.87 -15.33 27.54
CA ASP A 144 31.55 -14.07 27.22
C ASP A 144 30.53 -12.92 27.16
N LEU A 145 30.79 -11.87 27.95
CA LEU A 145 29.96 -10.68 28.03
C LEU A 145 29.91 -9.93 26.69
N THR A 146 30.97 -10.01 25.88
CA THR A 146 31.07 -9.34 24.57
C THR A 146 30.09 -9.94 23.58
N ILE A 147 30.01 -11.27 23.50
CA ILE A 147 29.06 -11.97 22.64
C ILE A 147 27.63 -11.66 23.08
N LYS A 148 27.37 -11.70 24.39
CA LYS A 148 26.03 -11.40 24.92
C LYS A 148 25.60 -9.96 24.65
N LEU A 149 26.55 -9.03 24.68
CA LEU A 149 26.31 -7.63 24.36
C LEU A 149 25.96 -7.44 22.88
N VAL A 150 26.67 -8.11 21.97
CA VAL A 150 26.32 -8.12 20.55
C VAL A 150 24.94 -8.74 20.32
N ASP A 151 24.60 -9.81 21.06
CA ASP A 151 23.30 -10.46 20.98
C ASP A 151 22.16 -9.55 21.43
N VAL A 152 22.33 -8.81 22.53
CA VAL A 152 21.35 -7.82 22.97
C VAL A 152 21.23 -6.66 21.99
N ARG A 153 22.35 -6.17 21.42
CA ARG A 153 22.36 -5.09 20.42
C ARG A 153 21.70 -5.49 19.10
N SER A 154 21.80 -6.75 18.70
CA SER A 154 21.21 -7.30 17.47
C SER A 154 19.77 -7.77 17.65
N THR A 155 19.30 -7.93 18.89
CA THR A 155 17.94 -8.38 19.16
C THR A 155 16.94 -7.25 19.07
N ILE A 156 15.90 -7.45 18.27
CA ILE A 156 14.75 -6.57 18.16
C ILE A 156 13.53 -7.20 18.82
N LYS A 157 12.71 -6.36 19.47
CA LYS A 157 11.49 -6.79 20.15
C LYS A 157 10.25 -6.26 19.43
N PHE A 158 9.43 -7.16 18.91
CA PHE A 158 8.08 -6.88 18.46
C PHE A 158 7.13 -7.00 19.64
N GLN A 159 6.59 -5.88 20.12
CA GLN A 159 5.64 -5.89 21.21
C GLN A 159 4.42 -5.03 20.86
N LEU A 160 3.26 -5.66 20.79
CA LEU A 160 2.01 -4.94 20.63
C LEU A 160 1.61 -4.26 21.95
N LYS A 161 1.48 -2.93 21.89
CA LYS A 161 1.00 -2.10 23.01
C LYS A 161 -0.50 -1.86 22.85
N LYS A 162 -0.94 -0.60 23.01
CA LYS A 162 -2.33 -0.18 22.81
C LYS A 162 -2.62 0.21 21.36
N VAL A 163 -1.61 0.61 20.61
CA VAL A 163 -1.73 1.15 19.25
C VAL A 163 -1.40 0.04 18.23
N LEU A 164 -2.07 0.08 17.07
CA LEU A 164 -1.90 -0.87 15.97
C LEU A 164 -0.66 -0.62 15.10
N CYS A 165 0.03 0.50 15.34
CA CYS A 165 1.27 0.83 14.66
C CYS A 165 2.46 0.38 15.51
N LEU A 166 3.41 -0.30 14.88
CA LEU A 166 4.65 -0.75 15.47
C LEU A 166 5.82 -0.07 14.74
N GLY A 167 6.87 0.27 15.46
CA GLY A 167 8.11 0.78 14.89
C GLY A 167 9.28 -0.02 15.45
N VAL A 168 10.13 -0.51 14.57
CA VAL A 168 11.31 -1.32 14.94
C VAL A 168 12.52 -0.85 14.16
N ALA A 169 13.68 -0.78 14.83
CA ALA A 169 14.94 -0.44 14.18
C ALA A 169 15.50 -1.68 13.47
N VAL A 170 15.73 -1.58 12.16
CA VAL A 170 16.18 -2.70 11.32
C VAL A 170 17.61 -2.51 10.79
N GLY A 171 18.14 -1.30 10.83
CA GLY A 171 19.49 -1.00 10.37
C GLY A 171 19.91 0.44 10.67
N HIS A 172 21.07 0.82 10.16
CA HIS A 172 21.57 2.19 10.14
C HIS A 172 22.17 2.51 8.77
N VAL A 173 22.37 3.80 8.46
CA VAL A 173 22.74 4.26 7.11
C VAL A 173 24.14 3.78 6.66
N ASP A 174 25.06 3.49 7.58
CA ASP A 174 26.40 3.00 7.23
C ASP A 174 26.42 1.52 6.81
N MET A 175 25.29 0.81 6.91
CA MET A 175 25.19 -0.58 6.47
C MET A 175 25.03 -0.67 4.95
N SER A 176 25.54 -1.75 4.38
CA SER A 176 25.30 -2.05 2.95
C SER A 176 23.83 -2.44 2.70
N ASP A 177 23.36 -2.17 1.48
CA ASP A 177 22.00 -2.45 1.03
C ASP A 177 21.57 -3.89 1.31
N ASP A 178 22.47 -4.85 1.08
CA ASP A 178 22.20 -6.29 1.26
C ASP A 178 22.06 -6.68 2.73
N GLN A 179 22.84 -6.06 3.61
CA GLN A 179 22.73 -6.28 5.05
C GLN A 179 21.41 -5.71 5.60
N VAL A 180 21.01 -4.52 5.13
CA VAL A 180 19.72 -3.91 5.50
C VAL A 180 18.56 -4.77 4.97
N LEU A 181 18.65 -5.24 3.73
CA LEU A 181 17.65 -6.13 3.13
C LEU A 181 17.47 -7.42 3.93
N GLY A 182 18.57 -8.08 4.30
CA GLY A 182 18.53 -9.29 5.13
C GLY A 182 17.83 -9.06 6.47
N ASN A 183 18.16 -7.96 7.15
CA ASN A 183 17.54 -7.57 8.41
C ASN A 183 16.03 -7.27 8.25
N VAL A 184 15.65 -6.53 7.21
CA VAL A 184 14.25 -6.17 6.93
C VAL A 184 13.41 -7.42 6.64
N MET A 185 13.90 -8.32 5.78
CA MET A 185 13.18 -9.53 5.42
C MET A 185 13.00 -10.47 6.62
N LEU A 186 14.03 -10.67 7.42
CA LEU A 186 13.93 -11.49 8.63
C LEU A 186 12.93 -10.89 9.62
N SER A 187 12.98 -9.56 9.81
CA SER A 187 12.08 -8.82 10.68
C SER A 187 10.61 -8.98 10.28
N ILE A 188 10.31 -8.84 8.98
CA ILE A 188 8.94 -8.94 8.47
C ILE A 188 8.44 -10.38 8.54
N ASN A 189 9.24 -11.36 8.11
CA ASN A 189 8.84 -12.77 8.15
C ASN A 189 8.57 -13.24 9.58
N PHE A 190 9.41 -12.82 10.54
CA PHE A 190 9.18 -13.09 11.94
C PHE A 190 7.89 -12.44 12.45
N LEU A 191 7.66 -11.16 12.15
CA LEU A 191 6.43 -10.48 12.55
C LEU A 191 5.16 -11.17 12.01
N VAL A 192 5.18 -11.55 10.73
CA VAL A 192 4.05 -12.24 10.09
C VAL A 192 3.75 -13.56 10.80
N SER A 193 4.78 -14.30 11.23
CA SER A 193 4.60 -15.56 11.97
C SER A 193 3.93 -15.40 13.34
N LEU A 194 4.01 -14.20 13.95
CA LEU A 194 3.37 -13.90 15.24
C LEU A 194 1.87 -13.56 15.10
N LEU A 195 1.41 -13.24 13.90
CA LEU A 195 0.04 -12.81 13.64
C LEU A 195 -0.86 -14.01 13.33
N LYS A 196 -2.01 -14.13 14.00
CA LYS A 196 -2.98 -15.25 13.79
C LYS A 196 -3.40 -15.45 12.33
N LYS A 197 -3.56 -14.36 11.57
CA LYS A 197 -3.93 -14.38 10.14
C LYS A 197 -2.77 -14.02 9.22
N ASN A 198 -1.53 -14.12 9.71
CA ASN A 198 -0.31 -13.81 8.98
C ASN A 198 -0.42 -12.44 8.27
N TRP A 199 -0.22 -12.46 6.95
CA TRP A 199 -0.26 -11.33 6.03
C TRP A 199 -1.60 -10.59 5.95
N GLN A 200 -2.74 -11.20 6.31
CA GLN A 200 -4.04 -10.51 6.23
C GLN A 200 -4.19 -9.43 7.31
N ASN A 201 -3.45 -9.55 8.42
CA ASN A 201 -3.46 -8.55 9.50
C ASN A 201 -2.51 -7.39 9.24
N VAL A 202 -1.65 -7.48 8.22
CA VAL A 202 -0.74 -6.38 7.83
C VAL A 202 -1.48 -5.44 6.89
N LYS A 203 -1.60 -4.16 7.27
CA LYS A 203 -2.19 -3.10 6.46
C LYS A 203 -1.15 -2.50 5.52
N SER A 204 -0.04 -2.06 6.10
CA SER A 204 1.03 -1.35 5.39
C SER A 204 2.36 -1.50 6.11
N LEU A 205 3.43 -1.45 5.33
CA LEU A 205 4.82 -1.47 5.78
C LEU A 205 5.51 -0.22 5.22
N HIS A 206 6.21 0.52 6.08
CA HIS A 206 6.99 1.69 5.66
C HIS A 206 8.39 1.55 6.19
N ILE A 207 9.38 1.87 5.37
CA ILE A 207 10.78 1.95 5.79
C ILE A 207 11.14 3.42 5.77
N LYS A 208 11.69 3.93 6.87
CA LYS A 208 12.09 5.33 6.97
C LYS A 208 13.43 5.44 7.68
N THR A 209 14.18 6.51 7.42
CA THR A 209 15.24 6.92 8.36
C THR A 209 14.64 7.75 9.49
N THR A 210 15.46 8.07 10.49
CA THR A 210 15.01 8.82 11.69
C THR A 210 14.45 10.19 11.32
N MET A 211 15.10 10.92 10.40
CA MET A 211 14.70 12.27 9.96
C MET A 211 14.36 12.35 8.47
N GLY A 212 14.45 11.24 7.74
CA GLY A 212 14.13 11.17 6.32
C GLY A 212 12.66 10.94 6.03
N LYS A 213 12.32 11.05 4.75
CA LYS A 213 10.97 10.77 4.27
C LYS A 213 10.67 9.27 4.42
N PRO A 214 9.42 8.89 4.74
CA PRO A 214 9.03 7.49 4.74
C PRO A 214 8.95 6.98 3.30
N PHE A 215 9.70 5.91 3.01
CA PHE A 215 9.60 5.16 1.77
C PHE A 215 8.61 4.03 1.97
N PHE A 216 7.59 4.00 1.11
CA PHE A 216 6.54 3.00 1.17
C PHE A 216 7.07 1.67 0.64
N CYS A 217 7.33 0.72 1.54
CA CYS A 217 7.70 -0.63 1.16
C CYS A 217 6.40 -1.41 0.94
N LEU A 218 5.95 -1.42 -0.32
CA LEU A 218 4.71 -2.02 -0.81
C LEU A 218 4.07 -3.10 0.08
N TYR A 219 2.99 -2.70 0.76
CA TYR A 219 1.79 -3.52 0.88
C TYR A 219 0.66 -2.74 0.18
N LEU A 220 0.58 -2.93 -1.13
CA LEU A 220 -0.63 -2.65 -1.88
C LEU A 220 -1.27 -4.00 -2.18
N MET A 221 -2.58 -4.08 -1.94
CA MET A 221 -3.42 -4.92 -2.79
C MET A 221 -2.96 -4.67 -4.23
N PRO A 222 -2.65 -5.71 -5.02
CA PRO A 222 -2.04 -5.52 -6.32
C PRO A 222 -3.08 -4.82 -7.19
N HIS A 223 -2.99 -3.50 -7.36
CA HIS A 223 -3.69 -2.87 -8.46
C HIS A 223 -3.16 -1.54 -8.99
N VAL A 224 -2.30 -0.77 -8.30
CA VAL A 224 -2.05 0.61 -8.80
C VAL A 224 -0.60 1.09 -8.88
N VAL A 225 0.36 0.55 -8.11
CA VAL A 225 1.68 1.24 -8.01
C VAL A 225 2.82 0.62 -8.84
N SER A 226 2.57 -0.44 -9.62
CA SER A 226 3.63 -0.99 -10.50
C SER A 226 3.76 -0.28 -11.85
N MET A 227 2.88 0.66 -12.22
CA MET A 227 2.90 1.27 -13.57
C MET A 227 3.82 2.48 -13.71
N THR A 228 4.21 3.15 -12.64
CA THR A 228 4.91 4.44 -12.75
C THR A 228 6.44 4.36 -12.73
N LEU A 229 7.03 3.24 -12.27
CA LEU A 229 8.50 3.09 -12.13
C LEU A 229 9.15 2.11 -13.12
N TRP A 230 8.41 1.61 -14.11
CA TRP A 230 8.93 0.68 -15.11
C TRP A 230 8.71 1.17 -16.55
N SER A 231 8.69 2.50 -16.73
CA SER A 231 8.80 3.17 -18.03
C SER A 231 10.27 3.39 -18.47
N GLU A 232 11.25 3.10 -17.60
CA GLU A 232 12.67 3.42 -17.86
C GLU A 232 13.57 2.24 -18.24
N SER A 233 13.07 0.98 -18.28
CA SER A 233 13.96 -0.19 -18.49
C SER A 233 13.57 -1.22 -19.56
N GLY A 234 12.57 -0.95 -20.40
CA GLY A 234 12.44 -1.62 -21.72
C GLY A 234 12.42 -3.16 -21.76
N GLY A 235 11.84 -3.85 -20.75
CA GLY A 235 11.78 -5.32 -20.69
C GLY A 235 10.46 -5.92 -21.22
N SER A 236 10.56 -7.02 -21.97
CA SER A 236 9.45 -7.78 -22.57
C SER A 236 8.62 -8.58 -21.55
N TRP A 237 7.29 -8.58 -21.74
CA TRP A 237 6.24 -9.01 -20.79
C TRP A 237 5.89 -10.52 -20.76
N ALA A 238 6.55 -11.38 -21.55
CA ALA A 238 5.94 -12.67 -21.92
C ALA A 238 6.15 -13.85 -20.95
N SER A 239 6.86 -13.72 -19.83
CA SER A 239 7.10 -14.88 -18.96
C SER A 239 7.14 -14.50 -17.48
N LEU A 240 6.19 -15.07 -16.72
CA LEU A 240 6.10 -15.16 -15.24
C LEU A 240 5.15 -14.19 -14.52
N VAL A 241 3.81 -14.38 -14.63
CA VAL A 241 2.88 -14.27 -13.47
C VAL A 241 1.61 -15.09 -13.75
N PRO A 242 1.42 -16.29 -13.17
CA PRO A 242 0.12 -16.94 -13.15
C PRO A 242 -0.69 -16.40 -11.95
N HIS A 243 -1.96 -16.04 -12.20
CA HIS A 243 -3.00 -15.69 -11.22
C HIS A 243 -3.11 -14.20 -10.78
N LEU A 244 -3.34 -13.30 -11.74
CA LEU A 244 -4.16 -12.08 -11.53
C LEU A 244 -5.58 -12.35 -12.04
N PRO A 245 -6.64 -11.74 -11.47
CA PRO A 245 -7.98 -11.83 -12.06
C PRO A 245 -7.92 -11.36 -13.52
N THR A 246 -8.55 -12.14 -14.39
CA THR A 246 -8.45 -12.00 -15.85
C THR A 246 -9.08 -10.71 -16.38
N SER A 247 -9.93 -10.07 -15.56
CA SER A 247 -10.68 -8.86 -15.86
C SER A 247 -10.96 -8.04 -14.61
N MET A 248 -11.09 -6.73 -14.77
CA MET A 248 -11.60 -5.80 -13.77
C MET A 248 -13.11 -5.66 -13.96
N GLU A 249 -13.87 -5.73 -12.87
CA GLU A 249 -15.33 -5.55 -12.88
C GLU A 249 -15.74 -4.38 -11.97
N VAL A 250 -16.53 -3.47 -12.54
CA VAL A 250 -16.91 -2.21 -11.93
C VAL A 250 -18.41 -2.02 -12.04
N ARG A 251 -19.06 -1.78 -10.90
CA ARG A 251 -20.49 -1.55 -10.76
C ARG A 251 -20.78 -0.07 -10.54
N PHE A 252 -21.79 0.46 -11.22
CA PHE A 252 -22.27 1.82 -10.98
C PHE A 252 -23.26 1.83 -9.81
N ASP A 253 -23.05 2.71 -8.82
CA ASP A 253 -23.91 2.84 -7.64
C ASP A 253 -25.32 3.38 -7.99
N SER A 254 -25.42 4.18 -9.05
CA SER A 254 -26.71 4.75 -9.48
C SER A 254 -27.43 3.82 -10.46
N LYS A 255 -28.74 3.62 -10.24
CA LYS A 255 -29.62 2.74 -11.05
C LYS A 255 -29.88 3.22 -12.50
N GLY A 256 -29.13 4.20 -13.00
CA GLY A 256 -29.32 4.72 -14.35
C GLY A 256 -28.69 6.07 -14.67
N ASN A 257 -28.04 6.74 -13.71
CA ASN A 257 -27.37 8.02 -13.94
C ASN A 257 -25.84 7.83 -14.02
N ILE A 258 -25.37 7.40 -15.18
CA ILE A 258 -23.95 7.06 -15.45
C ILE A 258 -23.06 8.32 -15.37
N LEU A 259 -23.65 9.50 -15.57
CA LEU A 259 -22.96 10.79 -15.61
C LEU A 259 -22.64 11.38 -14.23
N ASN A 260 -23.34 10.92 -13.18
CA ASN A 260 -23.14 11.28 -11.79
C ASN A 260 -23.22 10.02 -10.91
N ALA A 261 -22.18 9.18 -10.98
CA ALA A 261 -22.15 7.89 -10.30
C ALA A 261 -20.77 7.59 -9.71
N ARG A 262 -20.79 6.80 -8.64
CA ARG A 262 -19.60 6.14 -8.12
C ARG A 262 -19.44 4.80 -8.82
N LEU A 263 -18.22 4.55 -9.27
CA LEU A 263 -17.79 3.29 -9.85
C LEU A 263 -17.16 2.48 -8.73
N LEU A 264 -17.88 1.45 -8.28
CA LEU A 264 -17.50 0.57 -7.18
C LEU A 264 -16.93 -0.73 -7.73
N ALA A 265 -15.86 -1.26 -7.14
CA ALA A 265 -15.37 -2.58 -7.52
C ALA A 265 -16.35 -3.67 -7.04
N THR A 266 -16.63 -4.68 -7.86
CA THR A 266 -17.64 -5.72 -7.53
C THR A 266 -17.26 -6.62 -6.36
N HIS A 267 -15.96 -6.74 -6.05
CA HIS A 267 -15.47 -7.69 -5.04
C HIS A 267 -15.51 -7.17 -3.60
N ASP A 268 -15.41 -5.85 -3.40
CA ASP A 268 -15.32 -5.23 -2.07
C ASP A 268 -16.15 -3.93 -1.92
N ASP A 269 -16.92 -3.55 -2.94
CA ASP A 269 -17.68 -2.30 -3.01
C ASP A 269 -16.82 -1.03 -2.77
N SER A 270 -15.51 -1.13 -2.99
CA SER A 270 -14.61 0.01 -2.85
C SER A 270 -14.81 1.02 -3.98
N PRO A 271 -14.89 2.33 -3.69
CA PRO A 271 -15.01 3.35 -4.72
C PRO A 271 -13.70 3.54 -5.47
N MET A 272 -13.71 3.23 -6.78
CA MET A 272 -12.58 3.39 -7.69
C MET A 272 -12.59 4.79 -8.33
N TYR A 273 -13.68 5.11 -9.03
CA TYR A 273 -13.84 6.37 -9.74
C TYR A 273 -15.16 7.06 -9.40
N LEU A 274 -15.17 8.38 -9.54
CA LEU A 274 -16.36 9.22 -9.46
C LEU A 274 -16.57 9.89 -10.82
N THR A 275 -17.71 9.67 -11.44
CA THR A 275 -18.18 10.50 -12.56
C THR A 275 -18.97 11.67 -12.01
N LYS A 276 -18.61 12.89 -12.44
CA LYS A 276 -19.32 14.11 -12.06
C LYS A 276 -19.53 14.98 -13.28
N THR A 277 -20.77 15.24 -13.64
CA THR A 277 -21.14 16.06 -14.79
C THR A 277 -21.66 17.42 -14.36
N ASN A 278 -21.07 18.46 -14.92
CA ASN A 278 -21.56 19.83 -14.79
C ASN A 278 -22.49 20.18 -15.96
N PHE A 279 -23.60 20.82 -15.64
CA PHE A 279 -24.61 21.25 -16.60
C PHE A 279 -24.59 22.78 -16.66
N ALA A 280 -24.53 23.32 -17.88
CA ALA A 280 -24.72 24.73 -18.15
C ALA A 280 -26.14 24.98 -18.69
N PHE A 281 -26.51 26.25 -18.85
CA PHE A 281 -27.83 26.66 -19.34
C PHE A 281 -28.22 26.03 -20.70
N THR A 282 -27.24 25.68 -21.54
CA THR A 282 -27.45 25.07 -22.86
C THR A 282 -27.25 23.54 -22.88
N GLY A 283 -27.27 22.88 -21.71
CA GLY A 283 -27.09 21.43 -21.58
C GLY A 283 -25.76 21.01 -20.92
N ARG A 284 -25.32 19.77 -21.17
CA ARG A 284 -24.09 19.21 -20.57
C ARG A 284 -22.85 19.97 -21.02
N ASP A 285 -22.02 20.39 -20.06
CA ASP A 285 -20.81 21.17 -20.32
C ASP A 285 -19.57 20.28 -20.25
N ILE A 286 -19.32 19.68 -19.08
CA ILE A 286 -18.17 18.81 -18.84
C ILE A 286 -18.53 17.63 -17.92
N THR A 287 -18.07 16.44 -18.28
CA THR A 287 -18.08 15.26 -17.39
C THR A 287 -16.67 14.97 -16.93
N LEU A 288 -16.44 15.01 -15.63
CA LEU A 288 -15.17 14.73 -14.99
C LEU A 288 -15.15 13.29 -14.50
N LEU A 289 -14.04 12.60 -14.74
CA LEU A 289 -13.71 11.31 -14.16
C LEU A 289 -12.61 11.52 -13.12
N GLN A 290 -12.96 11.21 -11.88
CA GLN A 290 -12.17 11.51 -10.70
C GLN A 290 -11.74 10.22 -10.01
N ASP A 291 -10.46 10.09 -9.70
CA ASP A 291 -9.93 8.96 -8.93
C ASP A 291 -10.24 9.16 -7.44
N MET A 292 -10.92 8.17 -6.84
CA MET A 292 -11.31 8.21 -5.43
C MET A 292 -10.22 7.69 -4.48
N ASN A 293 -9.10 7.20 -5.00
CA ASN A 293 -7.95 6.74 -4.23
C ASN A 293 -6.64 7.45 -4.64
N PRO A 294 -6.54 8.78 -4.46
CA PRO A 294 -5.36 9.53 -4.87
C PRO A 294 -4.11 9.10 -4.07
N ALA A 295 -2.96 9.07 -4.75
CA ALA A 295 -1.66 8.81 -4.12
C ALA A 295 -1.44 9.76 -2.92
N ALA A 296 -0.99 9.19 -1.79
CA ALA A 296 -0.91 9.88 -0.50
C ALA A 296 -0.08 11.18 -0.60
N GLY A 297 -0.75 12.34 -0.55
CA GLY A 297 -0.10 13.66 -0.57
C GLY A 297 -0.96 14.79 -1.16
N SER A 298 -1.94 14.47 -2.02
CA SER A 298 -2.94 15.43 -2.49
C SER A 298 -4.26 15.15 -1.77
N GLY A 299 -4.63 15.98 -0.80
CA GLY A 299 -5.96 15.91 -0.16
C GLY A 299 -7.13 16.21 -1.11
N ASN A 300 -6.84 16.42 -2.40
CA ASN A 300 -7.82 16.71 -3.44
C ASN A 300 -7.98 15.51 -4.38
N VAL A 301 -9.24 15.19 -4.68
CA VAL A 301 -9.66 14.22 -5.68
C VAL A 301 -9.00 14.55 -7.03
N THR A 302 -8.16 13.66 -7.54
CA THR A 302 -7.42 13.88 -8.79
C THR A 302 -8.31 13.56 -10.00
N THR A 303 -8.44 14.52 -10.92
CA THR A 303 -9.18 14.30 -12.17
C THR A 303 -8.28 13.59 -13.16
N VAL A 304 -8.62 12.34 -13.47
CA VAL A 304 -7.86 11.46 -14.37
C VAL A 304 -8.29 11.58 -15.83
N GLY A 305 -9.53 12.02 -16.06
CA GLY A 305 -10.04 12.28 -17.40
C GLY A 305 -11.25 13.20 -17.41
N ALA A 306 -11.56 13.75 -18.58
CA ALA A 306 -12.73 14.61 -18.77
C ALA A 306 -13.30 14.49 -20.19
N ILE A 307 -14.62 14.63 -20.30
CA ILE A 307 -15.34 14.76 -21.58
C ILE A 307 -15.87 16.19 -21.63
N HIS A 308 -15.37 16.99 -22.56
CA HIS A 308 -15.88 18.31 -22.89
C HIS A 308 -16.95 18.14 -23.98
N TRP A 309 -18.22 18.23 -23.59
CA TRP A 309 -19.34 17.92 -24.47
C TRP A 309 -19.52 18.96 -25.59
N ARG A 310 -19.35 20.25 -25.26
CA ARG A 310 -19.47 21.35 -26.22
C ARG A 310 -18.39 21.31 -27.29
N ASP A 311 -17.14 21.20 -26.85
CA ASP A 311 -15.99 21.20 -27.75
C ASP A 311 -15.79 19.86 -28.47
N LYS A 312 -16.52 18.81 -28.04
CA LYS A 312 -16.33 17.42 -28.47
C LYS A 312 -14.87 17.00 -28.29
N ILE A 313 -14.31 17.25 -27.11
CA ILE A 313 -12.93 16.93 -26.74
C ILE A 313 -12.92 15.93 -25.59
N ILE A 314 -12.07 14.91 -25.69
CA ILE A 314 -11.76 14.00 -24.58
C ILE A 314 -10.37 14.36 -24.06
N THR A 315 -10.26 14.45 -22.75
CA THR A 315 -9.02 14.70 -22.02
C THR A 315 -8.67 13.45 -21.23
N VAL A 316 -7.50 12.86 -21.47
CA VAL A 316 -6.96 11.72 -20.72
C VAL A 316 -5.62 12.13 -20.13
N GLN A 317 -5.47 12.06 -18.80
CA GLN A 317 -4.21 12.40 -18.12
C GLN A 317 -3.59 13.74 -18.59
N GLY A 318 -4.43 14.77 -18.73
CA GLY A 318 -4.02 16.12 -19.16
C GLY A 318 -3.89 16.33 -20.69
N HIS A 319 -3.91 15.28 -21.50
CA HIS A 319 -3.82 15.39 -22.95
C HIS A 319 -5.21 15.51 -23.59
N ARG A 320 -5.45 16.59 -24.35
CA ARG A 320 -6.74 16.90 -24.98
C ARG A 320 -6.73 16.48 -26.45
N ARG A 321 -7.75 15.73 -26.90
CA ARG A 321 -7.95 15.37 -28.31
C ARG A 321 -9.41 15.51 -28.73
N LYS A 322 -9.65 15.94 -29.98
CA LYS A 322 -11.01 16.03 -30.53
C LYS A 322 -11.56 14.64 -30.82
N ILE A 323 -12.83 14.43 -30.51
CA ILE A 323 -13.52 13.15 -30.74
C ILE A 323 -13.53 12.78 -32.23
N ALA A 324 -13.55 13.76 -33.14
CA ALA A 324 -13.48 13.52 -34.58
C ALA A 324 -12.19 12.80 -35.00
N ASP A 325 -11.07 13.13 -34.36
CA ASP A 325 -9.76 12.54 -34.69
C ASP A 325 -9.61 11.15 -34.04
N LEU A 326 -10.31 10.92 -32.93
CA LEU A 326 -10.30 9.67 -32.17
C LEU A 326 -11.25 8.61 -32.75
N LYS A 327 -12.27 9.04 -33.50
CA LYS A 327 -13.40 8.20 -33.93
C LYS A 327 -13.46 8.08 -35.45
N ALA A 328 -13.24 6.87 -35.96
CA ALA A 328 -13.43 6.54 -37.36
C ALA A 328 -14.67 5.66 -37.56
N LYS A 329 -15.39 5.88 -38.66
CA LYS A 329 -16.36 4.91 -39.18
C LYS A 329 -15.66 4.11 -40.27
N LYS A 330 -15.44 2.82 -40.03
CA LYS A 330 -14.96 1.88 -41.05
C LYS A 330 -16.12 0.91 -41.33
N GLY A 331 -16.53 0.77 -42.59
CA GLY A 331 -17.63 -0.11 -43.01
C GLY A 331 -18.64 0.53 -43.96
N LYS A 332 -19.52 -0.31 -44.54
CA LYS A 332 -20.63 0.12 -45.42
C LYS A 332 -21.62 1.01 -44.64
N PHE A 333 -22.39 1.85 -45.34
CA PHE A 333 -23.24 2.95 -44.84
C PHE A 333 -24.19 2.60 -43.66
N LEU A 334 -24.42 1.31 -43.37
CA LEU A 334 -25.32 0.79 -42.35
C LEU A 334 -24.61 0.20 -41.10
N SER A 335 -23.26 0.16 -41.03
CA SER A 335 -22.58 -0.39 -39.85
C SER A 335 -22.71 0.53 -38.63
N LYS A 336 -23.18 -0.04 -37.51
CA LYS A 336 -23.27 0.65 -36.20
C LYS A 336 -21.95 0.63 -35.42
N GLU A 337 -20.94 -0.06 -35.93
CA GLU A 337 -19.59 -0.15 -35.36
C GLU A 337 -18.84 1.19 -35.46
N ARG A 338 -18.10 1.54 -34.41
CA ARG A 338 -17.26 2.76 -34.35
C ARG A 338 -15.87 2.38 -33.89
N HIS A 339 -14.85 2.75 -34.66
CA HIS A 339 -13.47 2.49 -34.30
C HIS A 339 -12.91 3.69 -33.53
N TRP A 340 -12.34 3.41 -32.37
CA TRP A 340 -11.76 4.38 -31.46
C TRP A 340 -10.26 4.11 -31.32
N ARG A 341 -9.46 5.15 -31.48
CA ARG A 341 -8.00 5.06 -31.35
C ARG A 341 -7.45 6.33 -30.70
N TRP A 342 -6.67 6.20 -29.64
CA TRP A 342 -6.12 7.35 -28.91
C TRP A 342 -4.92 8.00 -29.62
N ALA A 343 -3.98 7.19 -30.12
CA ALA A 343 -2.80 7.62 -30.85
C ALA A 343 -2.39 6.56 -31.88
N GLU A 344 -1.60 6.93 -32.89
CA GLU A 344 -1.22 6.03 -34.00
C GLU A 344 -0.42 4.80 -33.55
N GLY A 345 0.31 4.89 -32.44
CA GLY A 345 1.03 3.76 -31.83
C GLY A 345 0.23 2.96 -30.80
N ARG A 346 -1.06 3.26 -30.57
CA ARG A 346 -1.94 2.53 -29.64
C ARG A 346 -2.94 1.65 -30.38
N ARG A 347 -3.47 0.66 -29.66
CA ARG A 347 -4.46 -0.29 -30.17
C ARG A 347 -5.73 0.44 -30.63
N GLU A 348 -6.33 -0.08 -31.70
CA GLU A 348 -7.64 0.36 -32.17
C GLU A 348 -8.73 -0.50 -31.50
N TYR A 349 -9.82 0.14 -31.09
CA TYR A 349 -10.96 -0.48 -30.43
C TYR A 349 -12.22 -0.30 -31.26
N ALA A 350 -12.77 -1.41 -31.75
CA ALA A 350 -14.08 -1.47 -32.37
C ALA A 350 -15.16 -1.51 -31.30
N VAL A 351 -15.94 -0.44 -31.15
CA VAL A 351 -17.03 -0.33 -30.18
C VAL A 351 -18.37 -0.47 -30.89
N GLN A 352 -19.17 -1.42 -30.43
CA GLN A 352 -20.50 -1.71 -30.94
C GLN A 352 -21.50 -1.92 -29.80
N TYR A 353 -22.75 -1.49 -30.01
CA TYR A 353 -23.87 -1.84 -29.13
C TYR A 353 -24.55 -3.11 -29.65
N ASN A 354 -24.60 -4.14 -28.81
CA ASN A 354 -25.25 -5.41 -29.10
C ASN A 354 -26.74 -5.37 -28.75
N THR A 355 -27.51 -6.31 -29.29
CA THR A 355 -28.95 -6.48 -28.99
C THR A 355 -29.24 -6.93 -27.55
N ASN A 356 -28.22 -7.32 -26.79
CA ASN A 356 -28.34 -7.79 -25.40
C ASN A 356 -28.15 -6.67 -24.35
N ASP A 357 -28.39 -5.41 -24.74
CA ASP A 357 -28.18 -4.23 -23.89
C ASP A 357 -26.77 -4.09 -23.31
N GLU A 358 -25.78 -4.42 -24.14
CA GLU A 358 -24.37 -4.32 -23.80
C GLU A 358 -23.59 -3.59 -24.90
N TRP A 359 -22.68 -2.72 -24.47
CA TRP A 359 -21.60 -2.24 -25.32
C TRP A 359 -20.44 -3.21 -25.26
N VAL A 360 -19.90 -3.54 -26.42
CA VAL A 360 -18.73 -4.40 -26.57
C VAL A 360 -17.64 -3.62 -27.28
N ALA A 361 -16.45 -3.57 -26.69
CA ALA A 361 -15.25 -3.07 -27.31
C ALA A 361 -14.33 -4.26 -27.66
N MET A 362 -14.05 -4.44 -28.93
CA MET A 362 -13.13 -5.45 -29.45
C MET A 362 -11.84 -4.80 -29.93
N THR A 363 -10.71 -5.43 -29.67
CA THR A 363 -9.41 -5.04 -30.23
C THR A 363 -8.92 -6.13 -31.16
N THR A 364 -8.09 -5.77 -32.14
CA THR A 364 -7.48 -6.74 -33.06
C THR A 364 -6.01 -6.86 -32.71
N ASP A 365 -5.56 -8.08 -32.42
CA ASP A 365 -4.15 -8.36 -32.14
C ASP A 365 -3.31 -8.39 -33.43
N SER A 366 -1.98 -8.35 -33.28
CA SER A 366 -1.02 -8.49 -34.39
C SER A 366 -1.14 -9.79 -35.18
N SER A 367 -1.84 -10.79 -34.64
CA SER A 367 -2.17 -12.08 -35.27
C SER A 367 -3.48 -12.06 -36.09
N GLY A 368 -4.17 -10.91 -36.16
CA GLY A 368 -5.45 -10.76 -36.87
C GLY A 368 -6.67 -11.33 -36.13
N LYS A 369 -6.50 -11.80 -34.89
CA LYS A 369 -7.58 -12.31 -34.05
C LYS A 369 -8.27 -11.17 -33.28
N SER A 370 -9.60 -11.13 -33.31
CA SER A 370 -10.40 -10.19 -32.51
C SER A 370 -10.48 -10.67 -31.05
N GLU A 371 -10.03 -9.83 -30.11
CA GLU A 371 -10.09 -10.07 -28.67
C GLU A 371 -11.04 -9.09 -27.97
N LEU A 372 -11.72 -9.54 -26.91
CA LEU A 372 -12.60 -8.71 -26.10
C LEU A 372 -11.77 -7.79 -25.19
N ALA A 373 -11.91 -6.48 -25.36
CA ALA A 373 -11.21 -5.48 -24.55
C ALA A 373 -12.09 -4.95 -23.39
N ALA A 374 -13.37 -4.70 -23.66
CA ALA A 374 -14.31 -4.21 -22.65
C ALA A 374 -15.75 -4.66 -22.94
N ARG A 375 -16.54 -4.85 -21.89
CA ARG A 375 -17.98 -5.07 -21.94
C ARG A 375 -18.67 -4.13 -20.97
N PHE A 376 -19.68 -3.40 -21.40
CA PHE A 376 -20.47 -2.54 -20.53
C PHE A 376 -21.95 -2.88 -20.67
N LYS A 377 -22.48 -3.59 -19.67
CA LYS A 377 -23.87 -4.02 -19.61
C LYS A 377 -24.71 -2.94 -18.93
N VAL A 378 -25.69 -2.40 -19.65
CA VAL A 378 -26.59 -1.35 -19.16
C VAL A 378 -28.02 -1.84 -19.30
N PRO A 379 -28.59 -2.50 -18.27
CA PRO A 379 -29.92 -3.08 -18.38
C PRO A 379 -30.98 -2.03 -18.67
N TYR A 380 -31.87 -2.32 -19.62
CA TYR A 380 -32.99 -1.46 -19.99
C TYR A 380 -33.98 -1.32 -18.83
N ARG A 381 -34.58 -0.12 -18.66
CA ARG A 381 -35.53 0.16 -17.56
C ARG A 381 -36.76 -0.74 -17.66
N PRO A 382 -37.06 -1.63 -16.69
CA PRO A 382 -38.35 -2.28 -16.63
C PRO A 382 -39.43 -1.30 -16.17
N HIS A 383 -40.67 -1.50 -16.64
CA HIS A 383 -41.84 -0.76 -16.17
C HIS A 383 -42.02 -0.89 -14.64
N LEU A 384 -42.54 0.21 -14.06
CA LEU A 384 -42.89 0.60 -12.68
C LEU A 384 -42.67 -0.30 -11.43
N LEU A 385 -42.41 -1.60 -11.50
CA LEU A 385 -42.52 -2.51 -10.33
C LEU A 385 -41.43 -3.60 -10.19
N THR A 386 -40.36 -3.60 -10.98
CA THR A 386 -39.25 -4.58 -10.82
C THR A 386 -37.90 -3.91 -10.51
N LYS A 387 -37.12 -4.49 -9.58
CA LYS A 387 -35.77 -4.02 -9.23
C LYS A 387 -34.83 -4.27 -10.42
N SER A 388 -34.31 -3.20 -11.04
CA SER A 388 -33.32 -3.31 -12.12
C SER A 388 -31.91 -3.55 -11.58
N ASP A 389 -31.14 -4.39 -12.27
CA ASP A 389 -29.71 -4.57 -11.97
C ASP A 389 -28.93 -3.27 -12.24
N PRO A 390 -27.88 -2.97 -11.44
CA PRO A 390 -27.03 -1.82 -11.70
C PRO A 390 -26.14 -2.04 -12.95
N PRO A 391 -25.76 -0.98 -13.68
CA PRO A 391 -24.83 -1.10 -14.80
C PRO A 391 -23.50 -1.72 -14.37
N LEU A 392 -23.00 -2.65 -15.18
CA LEU A 392 -21.78 -3.41 -14.94
C LEU A 392 -20.79 -3.23 -16.09
N LEU A 393 -19.59 -2.78 -15.77
CA LEU A 393 -18.48 -2.65 -16.69
C LEU A 393 -17.42 -3.71 -16.39
N THR A 394 -16.98 -4.43 -17.42
CA THR A 394 -15.91 -5.41 -17.36
C THR A 394 -14.81 -5.00 -18.34
N LEU A 395 -13.57 -4.88 -17.86
CA LEU A 395 -12.39 -4.56 -18.65
C LEU A 395 -11.41 -5.72 -18.60
N THR A 396 -10.84 -6.12 -19.73
CA THR A 396 -9.83 -7.19 -19.80
C THR A 396 -8.46 -6.66 -19.35
N LYS A 397 -7.61 -7.53 -18.80
CA LYS A 397 -6.27 -7.17 -18.30
C LYS A 397 -5.40 -6.38 -19.30
N THR A 398 -5.45 -6.73 -20.59
CA THR A 398 -4.72 -6.04 -21.67
C THR A 398 -5.20 -4.60 -21.87
N ALA A 399 -6.52 -4.40 -21.87
CA ALA A 399 -7.16 -3.10 -21.99
C ALA A 399 -6.92 -2.21 -20.76
N LEU A 400 -6.82 -2.82 -19.57
CA LEU A 400 -6.56 -2.11 -18.32
C LEU A 400 -5.15 -1.47 -18.30
N LEU A 401 -4.15 -2.17 -18.84
CA LEU A 401 -2.75 -1.70 -18.82
C LEU A 401 -2.51 -0.55 -19.79
N ASP A 402 -3.12 -0.59 -20.97
CA ASP A 402 -2.79 0.33 -22.06
C ASP A 402 -3.72 1.56 -22.12
N ASP A 403 -5.04 1.37 -21.90
CA ASP A 403 -6.06 2.36 -22.29
C ASP A 403 -7.28 2.41 -21.34
N GLU A 404 -7.15 2.04 -20.05
CA GLU A 404 -8.24 2.01 -19.06
C GLU A 404 -9.10 3.28 -19.06
N ILE A 405 -8.48 4.44 -18.80
CA ILE A 405 -9.19 5.73 -18.70
C ILE A 405 -9.85 6.09 -20.04
N PHE A 406 -9.18 5.82 -21.15
CA PHE A 406 -9.70 6.12 -22.48
C PHE A 406 -10.95 5.29 -22.78
N LEU A 407 -10.90 3.97 -22.57
CA LEU A 407 -12.03 3.07 -22.79
C LEU A 407 -13.21 3.39 -21.87
N LEU A 408 -12.94 3.75 -20.61
CA LEU A 408 -13.98 4.15 -19.68
C LEU A 408 -14.73 5.40 -20.17
N LEU A 409 -14.00 6.44 -20.60
CA LEU A 409 -14.60 7.67 -21.13
C LEU A 409 -15.34 7.41 -22.45
N VAL A 410 -14.82 6.55 -23.33
CA VAL A 410 -15.46 6.19 -24.60
C VAL A 410 -16.79 5.46 -24.36
N LEU A 411 -16.84 4.53 -23.41
CA LEU A 411 -18.07 3.79 -23.08
C LEU A 411 -19.10 4.70 -22.39
N ILE A 412 -18.69 5.55 -21.46
CA ILE A 412 -19.56 6.56 -20.84
C ILE A 412 -20.11 7.53 -21.90
N TYR A 413 -19.25 8.01 -22.81
CA TYR A 413 -19.65 8.90 -23.90
C TYR A 413 -20.66 8.24 -24.83
N SER A 414 -20.39 7.00 -25.24
CA SER A 414 -21.24 6.27 -26.19
C SER A 414 -22.61 5.95 -25.60
N GLU A 415 -22.67 5.57 -24.32
CA GLU A 415 -23.93 5.31 -23.65
C GLU A 415 -24.74 6.58 -23.39
N ALA A 416 -24.09 7.66 -22.93
CA ALA A 416 -24.78 8.94 -22.74
C ALA A 416 -25.33 9.50 -24.07
N LYS A 417 -24.61 9.30 -25.19
CA LYS A 417 -25.09 9.71 -26.51
C LYS A 417 -26.28 8.85 -26.99
N ARG A 418 -26.27 7.55 -26.71
CA ARG A 418 -27.40 6.65 -26.99
C ARG A 418 -28.64 7.06 -26.22
N GLN A 419 -28.51 7.39 -24.93
CA GLN A 419 -29.63 7.87 -24.11
C GLN A 419 -30.23 9.16 -24.65
N ASP A 420 -29.40 10.06 -25.18
CA ASP A 420 -29.88 11.29 -25.83
C ASP A 420 -30.69 11.00 -27.08
N ASP A 421 -30.18 10.11 -27.93
CA ASP A 421 -30.84 9.75 -29.19
C ASP A 421 -32.18 9.04 -28.91
N THR A 422 -32.25 8.18 -27.87
CA THR A 422 -33.51 7.56 -27.40
C THR A 422 -34.49 8.60 -26.83
N ASN A 423 -34.04 9.52 -25.96
CA ASN A 423 -34.91 10.55 -25.39
C ASN A 423 -35.42 11.53 -26.46
N SER A 424 -34.61 11.80 -27.49
CA SER A 424 -35.01 12.64 -28.64
C SER A 424 -36.09 11.96 -29.50
N SER A 425 -36.09 10.62 -29.57
CA SER A 425 -37.08 9.85 -30.34
C SER A 425 -38.45 9.72 -29.65
N VAL A 426 -38.53 9.92 -28.32
CA VAL A 426 -39.79 9.90 -27.56
C VAL A 426 -40.53 11.25 -27.64
N GLY A 427 -39.84 12.35 -28.01
CA GLY A 427 -40.40 13.70 -28.11
C GLY A 427 -41.16 14.04 -29.40
N HIS A 428 -41.49 13.05 -30.25
CA HIS A 428 -42.26 13.26 -31.49
C HIS A 428 -43.58 12.49 -31.56
N GLY A 429 -44.12 12.07 -30.42
CA GLY A 429 -45.42 11.40 -30.39
C GLY A 429 -46.11 11.47 -29.05
N SER A 430 -46.57 12.66 -28.65
CA SER A 430 -47.74 12.85 -27.76
C SER A 430 -47.99 14.34 -27.48
N GLU A 431 -48.43 15.09 -28.48
CA GLU A 431 -49.48 16.08 -28.26
C GLU A 431 -50.79 15.38 -28.62
N GLY A 432 -51.65 15.16 -27.63
CA GLY A 432 -52.90 14.44 -27.82
C GLY A 432 -53.47 13.92 -26.51
N TRP A 433 -54.07 14.86 -25.76
CA TRP A 433 -55.03 14.70 -24.65
C TRP A 433 -54.55 14.09 -23.33
#